data_AF-A0A132GUM1-F1
#
_entry.id   AF-A0A132GUM1-F1
#
_cell.length_a   1.000
_cell.length_b   1.000
_cell.length_c   1.000
_cell.angle_alpha   90.00
_cell.angle_beta   90.00
_cell.angle_gamma   90.00
#
_symmetry.space_group_name_H-M   'P 1'
#
loop_
_entity.id
_entity.type
_entity.pdbx_description
1 polymer ?
#
loop_
_entity_poly.entity_id
_entity_poly.type
_entity_poly.pdbx_seq_one_letter_code
_entity_poly.pdbx_strand_id
1 'polypeptide(L)'
;DNSPYFRRIVCAVAFGCKPYRLVSEDVVSSFKGILAGNYKGDKVTYYVAKNLETMYKKAEGRKVLDALSESRKTFNISNENPSSGDGGYVNEKILLGNRHGSLVILSHELFHAYQDLKGRNGRSMYNEVEAYIFQAIITGNTDGITSRNGNKKYNSTGKGLLKSFSAKDFDYILNSFRDEAVPNSRGTYCEERYKLNPRNLKVWKSLLKDL
;
A
#
# COMPACT_ATOMS: atom_id res chain seq x y z
N ASP A 1 9.17 -16.74 -18.90
CA ASP A 1 9.60 -17.68 -17.85
C ASP A 1 9.21 -17.23 -16.46
N ASN A 2 8.65 -18.14 -15.66
CA ASN A 2 8.34 -17.91 -14.24
C ASN A 2 9.54 -18.30 -13.38
N SER A 3 10.31 -17.32 -12.92
CA SER A 3 11.52 -17.54 -12.12
C SER A 3 11.26 -18.37 -10.85
N PRO A 4 12.17 -19.28 -10.45
CA PRO A 4 12.13 -19.99 -9.17
C PRO A 4 12.08 -19.09 -7.91
N TYR A 5 12.25 -17.78 -8.08
CA TYR A 5 12.27 -16.77 -7.03
C TYR A 5 10.93 -16.10 -6.69
N PHE A 6 9.91 -16.12 -7.56
CA PHE A 6 8.51 -15.63 -7.28
C PHE A 6 7.85 -16.34 -6.06
N ARG A 7 8.55 -17.34 -5.51
CA ARG A 7 8.03 -18.70 -5.46
C ARG A 7 8.64 -19.54 -4.34
N ARG A 8 9.71 -19.07 -3.72
CA ARG A 8 9.95 -19.47 -2.34
C ARG A 8 8.65 -19.20 -1.59
N ILE A 9 8.11 -18.02 -1.83
CA ILE A 9 7.61 -17.16 -0.78
C ILE A 9 7.04 -15.89 -1.45
N VAL A 10 5.97 -15.23 -1.01
CA VAL A 10 4.94 -15.64 -0.03
C VAL A 10 5.50 -16.01 1.35
N CYS A 11 6.43 -15.22 1.94
CA CYS A 11 7.37 -15.78 2.94
C CYS A 11 6.75 -16.57 4.10
N ALA A 12 5.60 -16.14 4.64
CA ALA A 12 4.84 -17.01 5.55
C ALA A 12 3.31 -16.85 5.48
N VAL A 13 2.81 -15.94 4.64
CA VAL A 13 1.40 -15.64 4.29
C VAL A 13 1.46 -14.66 3.11
N ALA A 14 2.34 -13.66 3.29
CA ALA A 14 2.80 -12.75 2.28
C ALA A 14 4.32 -12.59 2.32
N PHE A 15 4.94 -12.24 3.47
CA PHE A 15 6.41 -12.18 3.58
C PHE A 15 7.09 -12.41 4.98
N GLY A 16 6.68 -13.40 5.79
CA GLY A 16 7.47 -13.83 6.97
C GLY A 16 8.75 -14.66 6.66
N CYS A 17 9.93 -14.03 6.63
CA CYS A 17 11.23 -14.69 6.43
C CYS A 17 12.34 -14.09 7.31
N LYS A 18 13.45 -14.79 7.56
CA LYS A 18 13.51 -16.26 7.59
C LYS A 18 12.74 -16.71 8.82
N PRO A 19 12.49 -18.00 8.92
CA PRO A 19 12.85 -18.64 10.14
C PRO A 19 14.28 -19.17 10.09
N TYR A 20 14.96 -19.06 11.21
CA TYR A 20 15.74 -20.22 11.61
C TYR A 20 14.71 -21.32 12.01
N ARG A 21 14.19 -22.08 11.01
CA ARG A 21 13.22 -23.23 11.08
C ARG A 21 11.73 -23.01 11.54
N LEU A 22 10.84 -22.40 10.73
CA LEU A 22 9.42 -22.06 11.05
C LEU A 22 8.63 -21.57 9.79
N VAL A 23 8.23 -22.46 8.88
CA VAL A 23 6.96 -22.30 8.14
C VAL A 23 6.40 -23.70 8.02
N SER A 24 5.22 -23.97 8.61
CA SER A 24 4.65 -25.32 8.52
C SER A 24 4.11 -25.57 7.11
N GLU A 25 4.05 -26.83 6.70
CA GLU A 25 3.57 -27.23 5.38
C GLU A 25 2.12 -26.76 5.13
N ASP A 26 1.35 -26.59 6.21
CA ASP A 26 -0.04 -26.11 6.22
C ASP A 26 -0.21 -24.73 5.54
N VAL A 27 0.75 -23.83 5.72
CA VAL A 27 0.73 -22.48 5.14
C VAL A 27 0.94 -22.53 3.62
N VAL A 28 1.89 -23.35 3.17
CA VAL A 28 2.18 -23.53 1.73
C VAL A 28 1.03 -24.29 1.06
N SER A 29 0.45 -25.27 1.76
CA SER A 29 -0.77 -25.97 1.36
C SER A 29 -1.95 -25.00 1.25
N SER A 30 -2.11 -24.09 2.22
CA SER A 30 -3.13 -23.04 2.22
C SER A 30 -3.04 -22.15 0.99
N PHE A 31 -1.85 -21.64 0.65
CA PHE A 31 -1.71 -20.74 -0.50
C PHE A 31 -1.89 -21.45 -1.85
N LYS A 32 -1.40 -22.69 -2.00
CA LYS A 32 -1.74 -23.54 -3.15
C LYS A 32 -3.25 -23.75 -3.24
N GLY A 33 -3.90 -23.94 -2.10
CA GLY A 33 -5.35 -24.05 -2.00
C GLY A 33 -6.09 -22.79 -2.48
N ILE A 34 -5.57 -21.61 -2.15
CA ILE A 34 -6.18 -20.32 -2.53
C ILE A 34 -6.12 -20.14 -4.05
N LEU A 35 -4.95 -20.40 -4.65
CA LEU A 35 -4.73 -20.30 -6.09
C LEU A 35 -5.49 -21.36 -6.89
N ALA A 36 -5.67 -22.57 -6.33
CA ALA A 36 -6.47 -23.64 -6.93
C ALA A 36 -7.98 -23.54 -6.61
N GLY A 37 -8.42 -22.50 -5.89
CA GLY A 37 -9.84 -22.27 -5.56
C GLY A 37 -10.45 -23.25 -4.55
N ASN A 38 -9.65 -24.07 -3.88
CA ASN A 38 -10.08 -25.12 -2.95
C ASN A 38 -9.60 -24.89 -1.49
N TYR A 39 -9.13 -23.69 -1.15
CA TYR A 39 -8.84 -23.30 0.23
C TYR A 39 -10.10 -23.28 1.11
N LYS A 40 -10.00 -23.88 2.29
CA LYS A 40 -11.08 -24.01 3.28
C LYS A 40 -10.80 -23.30 4.62
N GLY A 41 -9.72 -22.51 4.69
CA GLY A 41 -9.40 -21.73 5.89
C GLY A 41 -10.18 -20.42 5.97
N ASP A 42 -9.70 -19.48 6.76
CA ASP A 42 -10.45 -18.26 7.07
C ASP A 42 -10.52 -17.27 5.90
N LYS A 43 -11.57 -16.44 5.90
CA LYS A 43 -11.85 -15.48 4.82
C LYS A 43 -10.83 -14.34 4.76
N VAL A 44 -10.22 -13.94 5.89
CA VAL A 44 -9.24 -12.85 5.93
C VAL A 44 -7.98 -13.27 5.19
N THR A 45 -7.42 -14.44 5.53
CA THR A 45 -6.25 -15.03 4.85
C THR A 45 -6.51 -15.21 3.36
N TYR A 46 -7.68 -15.72 2.97
CA TYR A 46 -8.07 -15.87 1.55
C TYR A 46 -8.01 -14.55 0.77
N TYR A 47 -8.66 -13.49 1.27
CA TYR A 47 -8.72 -12.22 0.56
C TYR A 47 -7.39 -11.47 0.56
N VAL A 48 -6.65 -11.49 1.67
CA VAL A 48 -5.31 -10.91 1.75
C VAL A 48 -4.39 -11.54 0.73
N ALA A 49 -4.32 -12.88 0.66
CA ALA A 49 -3.53 -13.61 -0.32
C ALA A 49 -3.87 -13.22 -1.77
N LYS A 50 -5.16 -13.22 -2.13
CA LYS A 50 -5.66 -12.86 -3.48
C LYS A 50 -5.35 -11.41 -3.86
N ASN A 51 -5.47 -10.48 -2.91
CA ASN A 51 -5.16 -9.08 -3.14
C ASN A 51 -3.65 -8.89 -3.36
N LEU A 52 -2.80 -9.58 -2.61
CA LEU A 52 -1.35 -9.50 -2.76
C LEU A 52 -0.84 -10.16 -4.06
N GLU A 53 -1.46 -11.25 -4.49
CA GLU A 53 -1.25 -11.81 -5.84
C GLU A 53 -1.62 -10.78 -6.94
N THR A 54 -2.74 -10.06 -6.75
CA THR A 54 -3.19 -9.00 -7.67
C THR A 54 -2.22 -7.82 -7.70
N MET A 55 -1.65 -7.43 -6.55
CA MET A 55 -0.60 -6.42 -6.47
C MET A 55 0.68 -6.86 -7.18
N TYR A 56 1.12 -8.10 -6.99
CA TYR A 56 2.37 -8.62 -7.57
C TYR A 56 2.31 -8.76 -9.10
N LYS A 57 1.12 -8.87 -9.68
CA LYS A 57 0.90 -8.82 -11.13
C LYS A 57 1.21 -7.45 -11.75
N LYS A 58 1.30 -6.38 -10.96
CA LYS A 58 1.71 -5.02 -11.39
C LYS A 58 3.18 -4.76 -11.03
N ALA A 59 3.87 -3.99 -11.86
CA ALA A 59 5.32 -3.77 -11.73
C ALA A 59 5.66 -3.01 -10.44
N GLU A 60 4.89 -1.99 -10.10
CA GLU A 60 5.04 -1.16 -8.90
C GLU A 60 4.71 -1.96 -7.64
N GLY A 61 3.64 -2.75 -7.69
CA GLY A 61 3.23 -3.65 -6.61
C GLY A 61 4.29 -4.70 -6.32
N ARG A 62 4.90 -5.27 -7.36
CA ARG A 62 6.04 -6.16 -7.26
C ARG A 62 7.26 -5.50 -6.60
N LYS A 63 7.70 -4.33 -7.08
CA LYS A 63 8.84 -3.59 -6.47
C LYS A 63 8.63 -3.35 -4.96
N VAL A 64 7.40 -3.02 -4.54
CA VAL A 64 7.05 -2.81 -3.13
C VAL A 64 7.05 -4.12 -2.34
N LEU A 65 6.43 -5.16 -2.88
CA LEU A 65 6.32 -6.48 -2.23
C LEU A 65 7.67 -7.19 -2.10
N ASP A 66 8.51 -7.16 -3.15
CA ASP A 66 9.88 -7.70 -3.12
C ASP A 66 10.72 -6.97 -2.06
N ALA A 67 10.67 -5.63 -2.00
CA ALA A 67 11.41 -4.87 -1.00
C ALA A 67 10.97 -5.17 0.44
N LEU A 68 9.67 -5.39 0.68
CA LEU A 68 9.17 -5.85 1.97
C LEU A 68 9.61 -7.29 2.28
N SER A 69 9.77 -8.14 1.26
CA SER A 69 10.22 -9.54 1.39
C SER A 69 11.68 -9.71 1.82
N GLU A 70 12.54 -8.81 1.35
CA GLU A 70 13.97 -8.82 1.61
C GLU A 70 14.34 -8.11 2.92
N SER A 71 13.37 -7.42 3.52
CA SER A 71 13.48 -6.77 4.81
C SER A 71 13.75 -7.77 5.94
N ARG A 72 14.40 -7.29 7.01
CA ARG A 72 14.49 -7.99 8.30
C ARG A 72 13.39 -7.60 9.29
N LYS A 73 12.53 -6.62 8.93
CA LYS A 73 11.34 -6.23 9.71
C LYS A 73 10.21 -7.23 9.49
N THR A 74 9.39 -7.47 10.51
CA THR A 74 8.20 -8.31 10.42
C THR A 74 6.96 -7.44 10.28
N PHE A 75 6.25 -7.56 9.18
CA PHE A 75 4.98 -6.85 8.98
C PHE A 75 3.80 -7.79 9.21
N ASN A 76 2.91 -7.44 10.14
CA ASN A 76 1.73 -8.23 10.49
C ASN A 76 0.50 -7.68 9.78
N ILE A 77 -0.40 -8.55 9.30
CA ILE A 77 -1.71 -8.14 8.75
C ILE A 77 -2.80 -8.67 9.69
N SER A 78 -3.73 -7.80 10.09
CA SER A 78 -4.80 -8.13 11.03
C SER A 78 -6.16 -7.59 10.57
N ASN A 79 -7.23 -8.27 10.99
CA ASN A 79 -8.61 -7.80 10.86
C ASN A 79 -9.08 -6.94 12.05
N GLU A 80 -8.19 -6.63 13.00
CA GLU A 80 -8.41 -5.60 14.01
C GLU A 80 -8.83 -4.27 13.37
N ASN A 81 -9.80 -3.59 13.99
CA ASN A 81 -10.23 -2.26 13.54
C ASN A 81 -9.19 -1.20 13.93
N PRO A 82 -8.84 -0.26 13.03
CA PRO A 82 -8.00 0.88 13.37
C PRO A 82 -8.73 1.83 14.34
N SER A 83 -7.96 2.62 15.09
CA SER A 83 -8.53 3.66 15.98
C SER A 83 -9.21 4.81 15.22
N SER A 84 -8.96 4.92 13.91
CA SER A 84 -9.57 5.90 13.02
C SER A 84 -9.44 5.46 11.56
N GLY A 85 -10.47 5.67 10.75
CA GLY A 85 -10.45 5.35 9.31
C GLY A 85 -10.94 3.93 8.99
N ASP A 86 -10.80 3.54 7.72
CA ASP A 86 -11.19 2.22 7.20
C ASP A 86 -10.03 1.20 7.23
N GLY A 87 -8.81 1.65 7.46
CA GLY A 87 -7.58 0.85 7.63
C GLY A 87 -6.53 1.62 8.44
N GLY A 88 -5.37 1.03 8.69
CA GLY A 88 -4.24 1.76 9.26
C GLY A 88 -2.94 0.95 9.41
N TYR A 89 -1.80 1.60 9.18
CA TYR A 89 -0.46 1.06 9.50
C TYR A 89 0.06 1.63 10.83
N VAL A 90 0.20 0.77 11.85
CA VAL A 90 0.64 1.14 13.21
C VAL A 90 1.56 0.07 13.77
N ASN A 91 2.75 0.45 14.26
CA ASN A 91 3.71 -0.45 14.92
C ASN A 91 3.97 -1.76 14.14
N GLU A 92 4.29 -1.63 12.85
CA GLU A 92 4.54 -2.76 11.93
C GLU A 92 3.32 -3.69 11.70
N LYS A 93 2.12 -3.27 12.14
CA LYS A 93 0.84 -3.95 11.90
C LYS A 93 -0.02 -3.16 10.90
N ILE A 94 -0.47 -3.84 9.85
CA ILE A 94 -1.49 -3.42 8.89
C ILE A 94 -2.85 -3.86 9.45
N LEU A 95 -3.72 -2.90 9.69
CA LEU A 95 -5.08 -3.06 10.21
C LEU A 95 -6.07 -2.90 9.05
N LEU A 96 -6.86 -3.94 8.78
CA LEU A 96 -7.85 -3.93 7.69
C LEU A 96 -9.31 -3.84 8.18
N GLY A 97 -9.53 -4.01 9.49
CA GLY A 97 -10.85 -4.00 10.11
C GLY A 97 -11.90 -4.85 9.38
N ASN A 98 -13.11 -4.31 9.31
CA ASN A 98 -14.23 -4.90 8.58
C ASN A 98 -14.03 -4.95 7.05
N ARG A 99 -12.99 -4.33 6.50
CA ARG A 99 -12.73 -4.25 5.05
C ARG A 99 -11.53 -5.09 4.59
N HIS A 100 -11.22 -6.19 5.28
CA HIS A 100 -10.18 -7.17 4.91
C HIS A 100 -10.25 -7.71 3.46
N GLY A 101 -11.41 -7.62 2.79
CA GLY A 101 -11.55 -7.91 1.35
C GLY A 101 -10.94 -6.87 0.40
N SER A 102 -10.62 -5.67 0.88
CA SER A 102 -10.34 -4.50 0.06
C SER A 102 -8.90 -4.42 -0.44
N LEU A 103 -8.72 -4.60 -1.75
CA LEU A 103 -7.44 -4.34 -2.43
C LEU A 103 -7.00 -2.87 -2.25
N VAL A 104 -7.96 -1.94 -2.26
CA VAL A 104 -7.73 -0.50 -2.04
C VAL A 104 -7.00 -0.29 -0.72
N ILE A 105 -7.60 -0.70 0.39
CA ILE A 105 -7.05 -0.46 1.74
C ILE A 105 -5.75 -1.25 1.92
N LEU A 106 -5.70 -2.52 1.53
CA LEU A 106 -4.47 -3.30 1.65
C LEU A 106 -3.31 -2.66 0.87
N SER A 107 -3.56 -2.13 -0.33
CA SER A 107 -2.51 -1.47 -1.12
C SER A 107 -2.05 -0.14 -0.52
N HIS A 108 -2.95 0.63 0.09
CA HIS A 108 -2.63 1.88 0.80
C HIS A 108 -1.77 1.61 2.04
N GLU A 109 -2.25 0.78 2.95
CA GLU A 109 -1.56 0.49 4.22
C GLU A 109 -0.23 -0.26 4.03
N LEU A 110 -0.13 -1.13 3.03
CA LEU A 110 1.10 -1.82 2.71
C LEU A 110 2.16 -0.88 2.08
N PHE A 111 1.73 0.22 1.45
CA PHE A 111 2.66 1.26 1.04
C PHE A 111 3.23 2.05 2.23
N HIS A 112 2.46 2.26 3.30
CA HIS A 112 2.98 2.82 4.55
C HIS A 112 4.03 1.92 5.21
N ALA A 113 3.85 0.59 5.18
CA ALA A 113 4.89 -0.37 5.59
C ALA A 113 6.18 -0.21 4.77
N TYR A 114 6.05 0.01 3.45
CA TYR A 114 7.20 0.28 2.57
C TYR A 114 7.86 1.64 2.85
N GLN A 115 7.10 2.69 3.16
CA GLN A 115 7.64 3.99 3.57
C GLN A 115 8.42 3.89 4.89
N ASP A 116 7.91 3.16 5.88
CA ASP A 116 8.62 2.88 7.13
C ASP A 116 9.91 2.07 6.91
N LEU A 117 9.91 1.09 5.99
CA LEU A 117 11.14 0.41 5.55
C LEU A 117 12.18 1.39 4.95
N LYS A 118 11.75 2.48 4.32
CA LYS A 118 12.62 3.56 3.81
C LYS A 118 12.91 4.65 4.84
N GLY A 119 12.58 4.43 6.12
CA GLY A 119 12.82 5.41 7.20
C GLY A 119 11.91 6.63 7.15
N ARG A 120 10.74 6.51 6.51
CA ARG A 120 9.75 7.58 6.34
C ARG A 120 8.43 7.25 7.05
N ASN A 121 8.52 6.83 8.30
CA ASN A 121 7.34 6.57 9.12
C ASN A 121 6.69 7.84 9.67
N GLY A 122 5.53 7.67 10.31
CA GLY A 122 4.73 8.76 10.88
C GLY A 122 3.76 9.42 9.91
N ARG A 123 2.85 10.22 10.48
CA ARG A 123 1.83 10.96 9.74
C ARG A 123 2.48 12.11 8.96
N SER A 124 2.19 12.21 7.66
CA SER A 124 2.62 13.31 6.80
C SER A 124 1.76 13.35 5.55
N MET A 125 1.41 14.54 5.05
CA MET A 125 0.70 14.67 3.76
C MET A 125 1.43 13.96 2.62
N TYR A 126 2.77 13.98 2.62
CA TYR A 126 3.57 13.22 1.66
C TYR A 126 3.25 11.73 1.74
N ASN A 127 3.28 11.16 2.94
CA ASN A 127 3.13 9.71 3.09
C ASN A 127 1.76 9.24 2.61
N GLU A 128 0.69 9.97 2.95
CA GLU A 128 -0.68 9.70 2.48
C GLU A 128 -0.83 9.87 0.97
N VAL A 129 -0.38 11.00 0.41
CA VAL A 129 -0.51 11.28 -1.03
C VAL A 129 0.22 10.21 -1.84
N GLU A 130 1.43 9.83 -1.43
CA GLU A 130 2.16 8.75 -2.07
C GLU A 130 1.45 7.39 -1.98
N ALA A 131 0.87 7.05 -0.82
CA ALA A 131 0.12 5.82 -0.62
C ALA A 131 -1.17 5.79 -1.48
N TYR A 132 -1.91 6.90 -1.58
CA TYR A 132 -3.07 7.01 -2.47
C TYR A 132 -2.69 6.91 -3.96
N ILE A 133 -1.55 7.47 -4.38
CA ILE A 133 -1.06 7.32 -5.76
C ILE A 133 -0.71 5.85 -6.03
N PHE A 134 0.00 5.19 -5.11
CA PHE A 134 0.32 3.77 -5.26
C PHE A 134 -0.95 2.91 -5.29
N GLN A 135 -1.86 3.09 -4.34
CA GLN A 135 -3.18 2.46 -4.30
C GLN A 135 -3.91 2.63 -5.64
N ALA A 136 -3.93 3.84 -6.21
CA ALA A 136 -4.62 4.12 -7.46
C ALA A 136 -3.94 3.45 -8.68
N ILE A 137 -2.61 3.33 -8.71
CA ILE A 137 -1.91 2.51 -9.72
C ILE A 137 -2.28 1.03 -9.56
N ILE A 138 -2.29 0.52 -8.34
CA ILE A 138 -2.61 -0.89 -8.03
C ILE A 138 -4.06 -1.24 -8.38
N THR A 139 -5.01 -0.36 -8.10
CA THR A 139 -6.44 -0.66 -8.23
C THR A 139 -7.08 -0.12 -9.49
N GLY A 140 -6.48 0.89 -10.14
CA GLY A 140 -7.14 1.71 -11.16
C GLY A 140 -8.19 2.68 -10.60
N ASN A 141 -8.33 2.77 -9.27
CA ASN A 141 -9.33 3.58 -8.59
C ASN A 141 -8.70 4.85 -7.99
N THR A 142 -9.27 6.02 -8.28
CA THR A 142 -8.77 7.34 -7.82
C THR A 142 -9.31 7.77 -6.45
N ASP A 143 -9.83 6.84 -5.65
CA ASP A 143 -10.15 7.08 -4.23
C ASP A 143 -8.93 7.69 -3.50
N GLY A 144 -9.17 8.77 -2.75
CA GLY A 144 -8.12 9.58 -2.12
C GLY A 144 -7.51 10.68 -3.00
N ILE A 145 -7.45 10.48 -4.32
CA ILE A 145 -7.06 11.50 -5.32
C ILE A 145 -8.30 12.11 -6.01
N THR A 146 -9.41 12.15 -5.27
CA THR A 146 -10.67 12.77 -5.68
C THR A 146 -11.05 13.88 -4.69
N SER A 147 -11.50 15.02 -5.22
CA SER A 147 -11.85 16.21 -4.44
C SER A 147 -13.23 16.08 -3.80
N ARG A 148 -13.31 16.40 -2.50
CA ARG A 148 -14.55 16.52 -1.72
C ARG A 148 -15.45 17.68 -2.17
N ASN A 149 -14.86 18.71 -2.78
CA ASN A 149 -15.55 19.91 -3.24
C ASN A 149 -15.84 19.87 -4.76
N GLY A 150 -15.54 18.75 -5.43
CA GLY A 150 -15.68 18.64 -6.89
C GLY A 150 -14.66 19.46 -7.69
N ASN A 151 -13.52 19.84 -7.09
CA ASN A 151 -12.44 20.55 -7.78
C ASN A 151 -11.91 19.73 -8.96
N LYS A 152 -12.33 20.13 -10.16
CA LYS A 152 -12.01 19.46 -11.42
C LYS A 152 -10.51 19.40 -11.68
N LYS A 153 -9.75 20.43 -11.26
CA LYS A 153 -8.29 20.49 -11.45
C LYS A 153 -7.57 19.47 -10.58
N TYR A 154 -7.95 19.32 -9.31
CA TYR A 154 -7.43 18.25 -8.45
C TYR A 154 -7.68 16.87 -9.07
N ASN A 155 -8.92 16.59 -9.48
CA ASN A 155 -9.30 15.32 -10.10
C ASN A 155 -8.56 15.05 -11.42
N SER A 156 -8.40 16.06 -12.28
CA SER A 156 -7.70 15.91 -13.56
C SER A 156 -6.20 15.74 -13.39
N THR A 157 -5.58 16.49 -12.47
CA THR A 157 -4.14 16.39 -12.19
C THR A 157 -3.81 15.02 -11.57
N GLY A 158 -4.67 14.51 -10.68
CA GLY A 158 -4.52 13.17 -10.11
C GLY A 158 -4.57 12.08 -11.18
N LYS A 159 -5.56 12.14 -12.08
CA LYS A 159 -5.65 11.24 -13.24
C LYS A 159 -4.49 11.39 -14.23
N GLY A 160 -3.92 12.58 -14.36
CA GLY A 160 -2.71 12.82 -15.15
C GLY A 160 -1.50 12.08 -14.57
N LEU A 161 -1.30 12.22 -13.26
CA LEU A 161 -0.18 11.62 -12.53
C LEU A 161 -0.16 10.08 -12.63
N LEU A 162 -1.33 9.45 -12.67
CA LEU A 162 -1.48 7.99 -12.84
C LEU A 162 -1.18 7.49 -14.26
N LYS A 163 -1.16 8.37 -15.26
CA LYS A 163 -0.77 8.05 -16.64
C LYS A 163 0.71 8.32 -16.88
N SER A 164 1.24 9.38 -16.28
CA SER A 164 2.65 9.75 -16.36
C SER A 164 3.01 10.62 -15.17
N PHE A 165 4.10 10.30 -14.49
CA PHE A 165 4.53 11.07 -13.33
C PHE A 165 5.10 12.43 -13.74
N SER A 166 4.55 13.47 -13.12
CA SER A 166 4.98 14.85 -13.28
C SER A 166 5.21 15.42 -11.89
N ALA A 167 6.43 15.88 -11.62
CA ALA A 167 6.78 16.43 -10.30
C ALA A 167 5.90 17.65 -9.96
N LYS A 168 5.59 18.49 -10.96
CA LYS A 168 4.68 19.64 -10.84
C LYS A 168 3.26 19.22 -10.46
N ASP A 169 2.78 18.12 -11.04
CA ASP A 169 1.44 17.61 -10.78
C ASP A 169 1.36 16.91 -9.41
N PHE A 170 2.42 16.20 -9.02
CA PHE A 170 2.59 15.67 -7.67
C PHE A 170 2.58 16.81 -6.63
N ASP A 171 3.38 17.86 -6.84
CA ASP A 171 3.44 19.02 -5.95
C ASP A 171 2.09 19.75 -5.90
N TYR A 172 1.34 19.82 -7.01
CA TYR A 172 -0.01 20.38 -7.02
C TYR A 172 -1.00 19.52 -6.22
N ILE A 173 -1.00 18.20 -6.39
CA ILE A 173 -1.84 17.27 -5.62
C ILE A 173 -1.50 17.36 -4.14
N LEU A 174 -0.23 17.33 -3.78
CA LEU A 174 0.24 17.48 -2.40
C LEU A 174 -0.26 18.78 -1.76
N ASN A 175 -0.04 19.93 -2.42
CA ASN A 175 -0.43 21.23 -1.87
C ASN A 175 -1.96 21.39 -1.80
N SER A 176 -2.70 20.74 -2.70
CA SER A 176 -4.17 20.75 -2.71
C SER A 176 -4.79 19.69 -1.79
N PHE A 177 -4.08 18.62 -1.44
CA PHE A 177 -4.59 17.47 -0.66
C PHE A 177 -5.24 17.92 0.63
N ARG A 178 -4.63 18.89 1.33
CA ARG A 178 -5.16 19.47 2.56
C ARG A 178 -6.61 19.96 2.40
N ASP A 179 -6.88 20.71 1.33
CA ASP A 179 -8.12 21.45 1.16
C ASP A 179 -9.14 20.66 0.31
N GLU A 180 -8.66 19.74 -0.52
CA GLU A 180 -9.46 19.03 -1.51
C GLU A 180 -9.72 17.56 -1.20
N ALA A 181 -8.78 16.81 -0.61
CA ALA A 181 -8.88 15.36 -0.58
C ALA A 181 -10.03 14.88 0.32
N VAL A 182 -10.89 13.98 -0.19
CA VAL A 182 -11.97 13.33 0.58
C VAL A 182 -11.47 12.73 1.92
N PRO A 183 -10.32 12.02 1.99
CA PRO A 183 -9.77 11.51 3.24
C PRO A 183 -9.39 12.59 4.26
N ASN A 184 -8.99 13.79 3.81
CA ASN A 184 -8.68 14.91 4.70
C ASN A 184 -9.90 15.80 5.00
N SER A 185 -11.13 15.31 4.79
CA SER A 185 -12.36 16.05 5.08
C SER A 185 -12.45 16.63 6.49
N ARG A 186 -11.84 15.95 7.49
CA ARG A 186 -11.77 16.38 8.90
C ARG A 186 -10.54 17.23 9.25
N GLY A 187 -9.68 17.54 8.28
CA GLY A 187 -8.51 18.39 8.48
C GLY A 187 -7.34 17.77 9.26
N THR A 188 -7.31 16.44 9.44
CA THR A 188 -6.26 15.69 10.15
C THR A 188 -4.84 16.07 9.72
N TYR A 189 -4.64 16.37 8.44
CA TYR A 189 -3.35 16.71 7.84
C TYR A 189 -3.15 18.21 7.60
N CYS A 190 -4.01 19.07 8.18
CA CYS A 190 -3.88 20.54 8.07
C CYS A 190 -2.78 21.15 8.96
N GLU A 191 -2.32 20.42 9.98
CA GLU A 191 -1.38 20.93 10.98
C GLU A 191 0.03 21.17 10.41
N GLU A 192 0.74 22.17 10.96
CA GLU A 192 2.07 22.54 10.48
C GLU A 192 3.11 21.42 10.63
N ARG A 193 2.99 20.58 11.67
CA ARG A 193 3.85 19.41 11.89
C ARG A 193 3.75 18.34 10.79
N TYR A 194 2.73 18.40 9.93
CA TYR A 194 2.55 17.50 8.79
C TYR A 194 2.92 18.15 7.44
N LYS A 195 3.38 19.41 7.45
CA LYS A 195 3.91 20.10 6.27
C LYS A 195 5.25 19.52 5.81
N LEU A 196 5.49 19.70 4.51
CA LEU A 196 6.76 19.59 3.78
C LEU A 196 8.04 19.24 4.56
N ASN A 197 8.44 17.97 4.50
CA ASN A 197 9.84 17.58 4.66
C ASN A 197 10.46 17.34 3.26
N PRO A 198 11.38 18.20 2.77
CA PRO A 198 11.97 18.08 1.43
C PRO A 198 12.69 16.75 1.17
N ARG A 199 13.05 15.99 2.21
CA ARG A 199 13.69 14.67 2.08
C ARG A 199 12.76 13.61 1.48
N ASN A 200 11.45 13.84 1.46
CA ASN A 200 10.45 12.85 1.04
C ASN A 200 10.32 12.65 -0.48
N LEU A 201 10.71 13.62 -1.31
CA LEU A 201 10.57 13.59 -2.78
C LEU A 201 11.42 12.51 -3.51
N LYS A 202 12.20 11.70 -2.77
CA LYS A 202 13.11 10.69 -3.32
C LYS A 202 12.44 9.34 -3.64
N VAL A 203 11.36 8.95 -2.96
CA VAL A 203 10.83 7.57 -3.06
C VAL A 203 10.13 7.32 -4.39
N TRP A 204 9.18 8.17 -4.83
CA TRP A 204 8.59 8.04 -6.18
C TRP A 204 9.63 8.13 -7.29
N LYS A 205 10.59 9.06 -7.18
CA LYS A 205 11.71 9.17 -8.12
C LYS A 205 12.63 7.94 -8.13
N SER A 206 12.57 7.07 -7.11
CA SER A 206 13.28 5.78 -7.09
C SER A 206 12.41 4.61 -7.58
N LEU A 207 11.09 4.62 -7.31
CA LEU A 207 10.16 3.60 -7.82
C LEU A 207 10.00 3.65 -9.35
N LEU A 208 9.98 4.87 -9.90
CA LEU A 208 9.76 5.17 -11.32
C LEU A 208 11.05 5.36 -12.12
N LYS A 209 12.23 5.18 -11.52
CA LYS A 209 13.50 5.43 -12.22
C LYS A 209 13.84 4.38 -13.29
N ASP A 210 13.12 3.27 -13.26
CA ASP A 210 13.22 2.11 -14.14
C ASP A 210 11.82 1.74 -14.68
N LEU A 211 11.04 2.75 -15.09
CA LEU A 211 9.85 2.68 -15.93
C LEU A 211 9.98 3.70 -17.08
#